data_AF-A0A7R6ZYF3-F1
#
_entry.id   AF-A0A7R6ZYF3-F1
#
_cell.length_a   1.000
_cell.length_b   1.000
_cell.length_c   1.000
_cell.angle_alpha   90.00
_cell.angle_beta   90.00
_cell.angle_gamma   90.00
#
_symmetry.space_group_name_H-M   'P 1'
#
loop_
_entity.id
_entity.type
_entity.pdbx_description
1 polymer ?
#
loop_
_entity_poly.entity_id
_entity_poly.type
_entity_poly.pdbx_seq_one_letter_code
_entity_poly.pdbx_strand_id
1 'polypeptide(L)'
;MKKLLLILPLLLFGADKPCTKCNLNKSQMKCEYYLIQKGDTSKAKECVFYADYLDQTKVYGKASWYYLLALKPKKAIEAAKKAIQMGENFAYEYLGDAYLILGDEEAAKKSYQLFKQKVGNTHFFVMHNFKILRRIYNNFDAKKAEKMLQ
;
A
#
# COMPACT_ATOMS: atom_id res chain seq x y z
N MET A 1 -52.93 33.99 16.60
CA MET A 1 -51.89 34.88 16.02
C MET A 1 -50.52 34.41 16.49
N LYS A 2 -49.60 34.21 15.53
CA LYS A 2 -48.13 34.01 15.60
C LYS A 2 -47.55 32.93 16.53
N LYS A 3 -47.25 31.77 15.94
CA LYS A 3 -46.17 30.86 16.37
C LYS A 3 -44.83 31.57 16.18
N LEU A 4 -44.07 31.76 17.27
CA LEU A 4 -42.70 32.28 17.22
C LEU A 4 -41.75 31.10 16.92
N LEU A 5 -41.41 30.92 15.65
CA LEU A 5 -40.33 30.02 15.22
C LEU A 5 -38.99 30.66 15.62
N LEU A 6 -38.39 30.16 16.70
CA LEU A 6 -36.98 30.39 17.01
C LEU A 6 -36.14 29.62 15.98
N ILE A 7 -35.79 30.29 14.90
CA ILE A 7 -34.78 29.83 13.95
C ILE A 7 -33.44 30.02 14.65
N LEU A 8 -32.94 28.94 15.27
CA LEU A 8 -31.57 28.88 15.75
C LEU A 8 -30.66 29.15 14.54
N PRO A 9 -29.76 30.15 14.56
CA PRO A 9 -28.81 30.29 13.49
C PRO A 9 -27.89 29.06 13.60
N LEU A 10 -28.08 28.10 12.69
CA LEU A 10 -27.08 27.11 12.36
C LEU A 10 -25.84 27.93 12.01
N LEU A 11 -24.95 28.06 13.00
CA LEU A 11 -23.57 28.46 12.78
C LEU A 11 -23.09 27.59 11.63
N LEU A 12 -22.91 28.24 10.49
CA LEU A 12 -22.20 27.72 9.34
C LEU A 12 -20.79 27.42 9.87
N PHE A 13 -20.60 26.22 10.41
CA PHE A 13 -19.29 25.61 10.47
C PHE A 13 -18.82 25.66 9.02
N GLY A 14 -17.87 26.56 8.74
CA GLY A 14 -17.30 26.69 7.42
C GLY A 14 -16.96 25.28 6.95
N ALA A 15 -17.53 24.86 5.83
CA ALA A 15 -17.06 23.66 5.17
C ALA A 15 -15.59 23.91 4.91
N ASP A 16 -14.72 23.26 5.70
CA ASP A 16 -13.28 23.35 5.54
C ASP A 16 -13.00 23.17 4.05
N LYS A 17 -12.38 24.17 3.42
CA LYS A 17 -12.01 24.08 2.00
C LYS A 17 -11.31 22.74 1.81
N PRO A 18 -11.73 21.90 0.85
CA PRO A 18 -11.19 20.56 0.71
C PRO A 18 -9.67 20.63 0.51
N CYS A 19 -8.93 20.29 1.57
CA CYS A 19 -7.47 20.29 1.55
C CYS A 19 -7.02 18.91 1.06
N THR A 20 -6.79 18.77 -0.25
CA THR A 20 -6.34 17.52 -0.87
C THR A 20 -5.08 16.97 -0.18
N LYS A 21 -4.12 17.84 0.16
CA LYS A 21 -2.88 17.46 0.87
C LYS A 21 -3.13 16.98 2.30
N CYS A 22 -4.08 17.60 3.01
CA CYS A 22 -4.45 17.20 4.37
C CYS A 22 -5.15 15.84 4.37
N ASN A 23 -6.05 15.62 3.42
CA ASN A 23 -6.73 14.34 3.22
C ASN A 23 -5.74 13.23 2.86
N LEU A 24 -4.72 13.55 2.06
CA LEU A 24 -3.66 12.63 1.67
C LEU A 24 -2.82 12.18 2.87
N ASN A 25 -2.30 13.13 3.66
CA ASN A 25 -1.50 12.81 4.85
C ASN A 25 -2.32 12.00 5.87
N LYS A 26 -3.58 12.38 6.08
CA LYS A 26 -4.49 11.63 6.97
C LYS A 26 -4.73 10.20 6.49
N SER A 27 -4.92 9.99 5.18
CA SER A 27 -5.08 8.65 4.61
C SER A 27 -3.80 7.82 4.76
N GLN A 28 -2.63 8.41 4.51
CA GLN A 28 -1.34 7.74 4.73
C GLN A 28 -1.19 7.27 6.19
N MET A 29 -1.35 8.20 7.14
CA MET A 29 -1.19 7.90 8.58
C MET A 29 -2.15 6.82 9.06
N LYS A 30 -3.42 6.87 8.62
CA LYS A 30 -4.39 5.84 8.97
C LYS A 30 -4.01 4.48 8.38
N CYS A 31 -3.61 4.44 7.11
CA CYS A 31 -3.16 3.21 6.47
C CYS A 31 -1.99 2.58 7.24
N GLU A 32 -0.93 3.35 7.51
CA GLU A 32 0.25 2.86 8.22
C GLU A 32 -0.10 2.44 9.65
N TYR A 33 -0.87 3.23 10.39
CA TYR A 33 -1.30 2.88 11.73
C TYR A 33 -2.07 1.55 11.76
N TYR A 34 -3.12 1.42 10.96
CA TYR A 34 -3.96 0.23 11.03
C TYR A 34 -3.28 -1.01 10.45
N LEU A 35 -2.60 -0.90 9.31
CA LEU A 35 -2.09 -2.09 8.61
C LEU A 35 -0.68 -2.46 9.06
N ILE A 36 0.22 -1.49 9.16
CA ILE A 36 1.61 -1.74 9.57
C ILE A 36 1.69 -1.96 11.08
N GLN A 37 1.16 -1.03 11.87
CA GLN A 37 1.31 -1.11 13.33
C GLN A 37 0.36 -2.14 13.95
N LYS A 38 -0.93 -2.12 13.57
CA LYS A 38 -1.96 -2.97 14.20
C LYS A 38 -2.23 -4.28 13.46
N GLY A 39 -1.97 -4.37 12.15
CA GLY A 39 -2.38 -5.51 11.34
C GLY A 39 -3.90 -5.65 11.16
N ASP A 40 -4.65 -4.56 11.33
CA ASP A 40 -6.11 -4.55 11.24
C ASP A 40 -6.55 -4.46 9.76
N THR A 41 -6.77 -5.63 9.15
CA THR A 41 -7.19 -5.75 7.76
C THR A 41 -8.60 -5.22 7.50
N SER A 42 -9.44 -5.05 8.52
CA SER A 42 -10.77 -4.42 8.38
C SER A 42 -10.67 -2.95 7.93
N LYS A 43 -9.49 -2.34 8.08
CA LYS A 43 -9.18 -0.95 7.71
C LYS A 43 -8.37 -0.83 6.42
N ALA A 44 -8.15 -1.91 5.66
CA ALA A 44 -7.39 -1.89 4.40
C ALA A 44 -7.86 -0.80 3.40
N LYS A 45 -9.15 -0.46 3.42
CA LYS A 45 -9.71 0.63 2.58
C LYS A 45 -9.09 2.01 2.83
N GLU A 46 -8.53 2.25 4.02
CA GLU A 46 -7.89 3.53 4.36
C GLU A 46 -6.60 3.77 3.55
N CYS A 47 -6.01 2.71 2.98
CA CYS A 47 -4.84 2.76 2.13
C CYS A 47 -5.16 3.12 0.66
N VAL A 48 -6.39 2.86 0.20
CA VAL A 48 -6.74 2.93 -1.23
C VAL A 48 -6.60 4.34 -1.78
N PHE A 49 -7.10 5.35 -1.08
CA PHE A 49 -7.03 6.73 -1.54
C PHE A 49 -5.59 7.20 -1.73
N TYR A 50 -4.70 6.89 -0.77
CA TYR A 50 -3.28 7.23 -0.88
C TYR A 50 -2.57 6.44 -2.00
N ALA A 51 -2.87 5.15 -2.13
CA ALA A 51 -2.32 4.31 -3.21
C ALA A 51 -2.72 4.82 -4.60
N ASP A 52 -4.00 5.11 -4.81
CA ASP A 52 -4.53 5.62 -6.08
C ASP A 52 -3.92 7.01 -6.40
N TYR A 53 -3.75 7.88 -5.40
CA TYR A 53 -3.06 9.17 -5.59
C TYR A 53 -1.61 9.00 -6.04
N LEU A 54 -0.85 8.09 -5.41
CA LEU A 54 0.54 7.81 -5.78
C LEU A 54 0.64 7.27 -7.21
N ASP A 55 -0.25 6.35 -7.60
CA ASP A 55 -0.29 5.79 -8.95
C ASP A 55 -0.64 6.87 -9.99
N GLN A 56 -1.65 7.70 -9.72
CA GLN A 56 -2.04 8.82 -10.59
C GLN A 56 -0.93 9.86 -10.75
N THR A 57 -0.13 10.07 -9.72
CA THR A 57 1.00 11.02 -9.72
C THR A 57 2.33 10.37 -10.12
N LYS A 58 2.29 9.14 -10.65
CA LYS A 58 3.44 8.39 -11.17
C LYS A 58 4.51 8.02 -10.13
N VAL A 59 4.15 7.95 -8.85
CA VAL A 59 5.01 7.46 -7.76
C VAL A 59 4.76 5.96 -7.58
N TYR A 60 5.09 5.19 -8.61
CA TYR A 60 4.58 3.82 -8.77
C TYR A 60 5.15 2.81 -7.77
N GLY A 61 6.44 2.90 -7.41
CA GLY A 61 7.02 1.98 -6.43
C GLY A 61 6.33 2.09 -5.07
N LYS A 62 6.06 3.33 -4.62
CA LYS A 62 5.31 3.57 -3.39
C LYS A 62 3.84 3.17 -3.54
N ALA A 63 3.23 3.42 -4.70
CA ALA A 63 1.86 2.98 -4.97
C ALA A 63 1.73 1.46 -4.85
N SER A 64 2.70 0.70 -5.38
CA SER A 64 2.71 -0.76 -5.29
C SER A 64 2.67 -1.27 -3.85
N TRP A 65 3.56 -0.75 -2.99
CA TRP A 65 3.55 -1.07 -1.56
C TRP A 65 2.20 -0.76 -0.89
N TYR A 66 1.63 0.42 -1.17
CA TYR A 66 0.34 0.79 -0.58
C TYR A 66 -0.84 -0.01 -1.13
N TYR A 67 -0.77 -0.51 -2.36
CA TYR A 67 -1.74 -1.47 -2.87
C TYR A 67 -1.61 -2.84 -2.19
N LEU A 68 -0.40 -3.28 -1.83
CA LEU A 68 -0.21 -4.47 -0.99
C LEU A 68 -0.87 -4.28 0.38
N LEU A 69 -0.65 -3.14 1.05
CA LEU A 69 -1.33 -2.81 2.31
C LEU A 69 -2.85 -2.72 2.17
N ALA A 70 -3.35 -2.24 1.02
CA ALA A 70 -4.76 -2.13 0.71
C ALA A 70 -5.44 -3.47 0.36
N LEU A 71 -4.73 -4.60 0.43
CA LEU A 71 -5.22 -5.92 0.00
C LEU A 71 -5.60 -5.97 -1.50
N LYS A 72 -4.83 -5.27 -2.35
CA LYS A 72 -5.02 -5.17 -3.80
C LYS A 72 -3.78 -5.66 -4.58
N PRO A 73 -3.37 -6.93 -4.45
CA PRO A 73 -2.14 -7.44 -5.09
C PRO A 73 -2.13 -7.27 -6.62
N LYS A 74 -3.28 -7.38 -7.31
CA LYS A 74 -3.35 -7.13 -8.75
C LYS A 74 -2.98 -5.69 -9.12
N LYS A 75 -3.43 -4.68 -8.35
CA LYS A 75 -3.01 -3.28 -8.56
C LYS A 75 -1.53 -3.09 -8.20
N ALA A 76 -1.05 -3.79 -7.18
CA ALA A 76 0.36 -3.75 -6.80
C ALA A 76 1.29 -4.24 -7.92
N ILE A 77 0.89 -5.30 -8.64
CA ILE A 77 1.59 -5.81 -9.84
C ILE A 77 1.69 -4.74 -10.91
N GLU A 78 0.57 -4.11 -11.26
CA GLU A 78 0.56 -3.08 -12.32
C GLU A 78 1.42 -1.88 -11.95
N ALA A 79 1.34 -1.40 -10.71
CA ALA A 79 2.19 -0.33 -10.22
C ALA A 79 3.67 -0.73 -10.20
N ALA A 80 4.01 -1.94 -9.72
CA ALA A 80 5.40 -2.41 -9.68
C ALA A 80 6.01 -2.50 -11.08
N LYS A 81 5.26 -3.00 -12.07
CA LYS A 81 5.71 -3.06 -13.48
C LYS A 81 6.03 -1.66 -14.02
N LYS A 82 5.18 -0.66 -13.76
CA LYS A 82 5.43 0.73 -14.17
C LYS A 82 6.67 1.31 -13.46
N ALA A 83 6.84 1.04 -12.17
CA ALA A 83 8.00 1.48 -11.40
C ALA A 83 9.31 0.90 -11.98
N ILE A 84 9.31 -0.40 -12.29
CA ILE A 84 10.44 -1.08 -12.94
C ILE A 84 10.77 -0.47 -14.29
N GLN A 85 9.76 -0.13 -15.12
CA GLN A 85 9.97 0.56 -16.40
C GLN A 85 10.60 1.95 -16.23
N MET A 86 10.39 2.59 -15.08
CA MET A 86 11.02 3.87 -14.70
C MET A 86 12.39 3.71 -14.03
N GLY A 87 12.90 2.49 -13.88
CA GLY A 87 14.21 2.21 -13.26
C GLY A 87 14.17 2.03 -11.74
N GLU A 88 12.98 1.98 -11.12
CA GLU A 88 12.82 1.70 -9.69
C GLU A 88 13.01 0.20 -9.41
N ASN A 89 14.26 -0.28 -9.45
CA ASN A 89 14.59 -1.70 -9.32
C ASN A 89 14.14 -2.33 -7.99
N PHE A 90 13.95 -1.54 -6.93
CA PHE A 90 13.40 -2.06 -5.67
C PHE A 90 11.98 -2.62 -5.84
N ALA A 91 11.22 -2.16 -6.83
CA ALA A 91 9.85 -2.62 -7.07
C ALA A 91 9.76 -4.07 -7.54
N TYR A 92 10.87 -4.72 -7.91
CA TYR A 92 10.91 -6.17 -8.11
C TYR A 92 10.56 -6.95 -6.83
N GLU A 93 10.86 -6.42 -5.64
CA GLU A 93 10.43 -7.01 -4.36
C GLU A 93 8.90 -7.04 -4.27
N TYR A 94 8.26 -5.88 -4.43
CA TYR A 94 6.79 -5.76 -4.35
C TYR A 94 6.07 -6.55 -5.45
N LEU A 95 6.69 -6.68 -6.62
CA LEU A 95 6.20 -7.54 -7.68
C LEU A 95 6.22 -9.01 -7.24
N GLY A 96 7.31 -9.47 -6.63
CA GLY A 96 7.46 -10.81 -6.08
C GLY A 96 6.44 -11.10 -4.97
N ASP A 97 6.29 -10.16 -4.04
CA ASP A 97 5.31 -10.23 -2.95
C ASP A 97 3.89 -10.42 -3.49
N ALA A 98 3.51 -9.59 -4.47
CA ALA A 98 2.18 -9.62 -5.05
C ALA A 98 1.90 -10.94 -5.79
N TYR A 99 2.87 -11.47 -6.54
CA TYR A 99 2.73 -12.78 -7.19
C TYR A 99 2.61 -13.91 -6.17
N LEU A 100 3.43 -13.89 -5.10
CA LEU A 100 3.38 -14.91 -4.06
C LEU A 100 2.03 -14.91 -3.33
N ILE A 101 1.49 -13.72 -3.02
CA ILE A 101 0.14 -13.55 -2.44
C ILE A 101 -0.94 -14.13 -3.36
N LEU A 102 -0.76 -14.05 -4.67
CA LEU A 102 -1.68 -14.60 -5.66
C LEU A 102 -1.45 -16.08 -5.97
N GLY A 103 -0.42 -16.70 -5.39
CA GLY A 103 -0.06 -18.11 -5.59
C GLY A 103 0.75 -18.38 -6.86
N ASP A 104 1.28 -17.35 -7.53
CA ASP A 104 2.17 -17.50 -8.69
C ASP A 104 3.63 -17.58 -8.24
N GLU A 105 4.03 -18.76 -7.78
CA GLU A 105 5.36 -18.99 -7.18
C GLU A 105 6.50 -18.81 -8.19
N GLU A 106 6.29 -19.18 -9.45
CA GLU A 106 7.30 -19.03 -10.51
C GLU A 106 7.56 -17.56 -10.83
N ALA A 107 6.50 -16.75 -10.98
CA ALA A 107 6.64 -15.32 -11.19
C ALA A 107 7.22 -14.61 -9.95
N ALA A 108 6.84 -15.06 -8.74
CA ALA A 108 7.41 -14.55 -7.50
C ALA A 108 8.92 -14.78 -7.42
N LYS A 109 9.36 -16.03 -7.63
CA LYS A 109 10.77 -16.41 -7.64
C LYS A 109 11.58 -15.61 -8.65
N LYS A 110 11.09 -15.49 -9.89
CA LYS A 110 11.74 -14.68 -10.92
C LYS A 110 11.90 -13.22 -10.50
N SER A 111 10.88 -12.65 -9.86
CA SER A 111 10.89 -11.26 -9.40
C SER A 111 11.91 -11.05 -8.27
N TYR A 112 11.96 -11.95 -7.28
CA TYR A 112 12.94 -11.88 -6.19
C TYR A 112 14.39 -12.06 -6.69
N GLN A 113 14.62 -12.93 -7.67
CA GLN A 113 15.94 -13.09 -8.30
C GLN A 113 16.39 -11.80 -9.01
N LEU A 114 15.48 -11.16 -9.76
CA LEU A 114 15.76 -9.87 -10.41
C LEU A 114 16.01 -8.76 -9.39
N PHE A 115 15.24 -8.72 -8.30
CA PHE A 115 15.48 -7.79 -7.19
C PHE A 115 16.90 -7.94 -6.65
N LYS A 116 17.30 -9.17 -6.29
CA LYS A 116 18.66 -9.47 -5.81
C LYS A 116 19.73 -9.05 -6.80
N GLN A 117 19.55 -9.37 -8.08
CA GLN A 117 20.51 -9.03 -9.13
C GLN A 117 20.68 -7.52 -9.30
N LYS A 118 19.59 -6.75 -9.20
CA LYS A 118 19.57 -5.31 -9.51
C LYS A 118 19.85 -4.42 -8.30
N VAL A 119 19.55 -4.88 -7.10
CA VAL A 119 19.61 -4.07 -5.87
C VAL A 119 20.69 -4.57 -4.91
N GLY A 120 21.01 -5.86 -4.90
CA GLY A 120 22.00 -6.45 -4.00
C GLY A 120 21.41 -6.83 -2.62
N ASN A 121 22.24 -6.78 -1.57
CA ASN A 121 21.84 -7.25 -0.24
C ASN A 121 21.08 -6.17 0.55
N THR A 122 19.76 -6.26 0.56
CA THR A 122 18.83 -5.37 1.30
C THR A 122 18.01 -6.12 2.36
N HIS A 123 18.57 -7.21 2.90
CA HIS A 123 17.87 -8.17 3.74
C HIS A 123 17.05 -7.54 4.87
N PHE A 124 17.57 -6.51 5.55
CA PHE A 124 16.86 -5.85 6.66
C PHE A 124 15.49 -5.27 6.25
N PHE A 125 15.43 -4.55 5.13
CA PHE A 125 14.20 -3.90 4.65
C PHE A 125 13.18 -4.92 4.16
N VAL A 126 13.65 -5.92 3.42
CA VAL A 126 12.78 -6.97 2.88
C VAL A 126 12.13 -7.79 3.99
N MET A 127 12.91 -8.18 5.01
CA MET A 127 12.37 -8.93 6.14
C MET A 127 11.38 -8.11 6.98
N HIS A 128 11.54 -6.79 7.02
CA HIS A 128 10.53 -5.90 7.62
C HIS A 128 9.21 -5.96 6.84
N ASN A 129 9.26 -5.87 5.52
CA ASN A 129 8.08 -5.97 4.65
C ASN A 129 7.41 -7.34 4.79
N PHE A 130 8.19 -8.43 4.77
CA PHE A 130 7.66 -9.79 4.94
C PHE A 130 6.95 -9.97 6.27
N LYS A 131 7.45 -9.36 7.35
CA LYS A 131 6.80 -9.40 8.68
C LYS A 131 5.44 -8.72 8.64
N ILE A 132 5.32 -7.60 7.92
CA ILE A 132 4.04 -6.90 7.73
C ILE A 132 3.10 -7.75 6.87
N LEU A 133 3.57 -8.25 5.72
CA LEU A 133 2.76 -9.03 4.79
C LEU A 133 2.23 -10.31 5.43
N ARG A 134 3.06 -11.06 6.18
CA ARG A 134 2.63 -12.24 6.95
C ARG A 134 1.52 -11.92 7.96
N ARG A 135 1.48 -10.70 8.50
CA ARG A 135 0.46 -10.27 9.45
C ARG A 135 -0.88 -9.97 8.76
N ILE A 136 -0.86 -9.44 7.55
CA ILE A 136 -2.07 -8.97 6.85
C ILE A 136 -2.57 -9.93 5.75
N TYR A 137 -1.74 -10.85 5.29
CA TYR A 137 -2.09 -11.92 4.35
C TYR A 137 -1.85 -13.29 4.99
N ASN A 138 -2.93 -14.00 5.31
CA ASN A 138 -2.85 -15.34 5.92
C ASN A 138 -2.14 -16.37 5.03
N ASN A 139 -2.12 -16.13 3.71
CA ASN A 139 -1.50 -17.01 2.73
C ASN A 139 -0.07 -16.58 2.33
N PHE A 140 0.48 -15.50 2.91
CA PHE A 140 1.84 -15.08 2.62
C PHE A 140 2.86 -15.89 3.43
N ASP A 141 3.58 -16.79 2.75
CA ASP A 141 4.66 -17.57 3.35
C ASP A 141 6.00 -16.82 3.29
N ALA A 142 6.28 -16.07 4.36
CA ALA A 142 7.52 -15.29 4.49
C ALA A 142 8.80 -16.16 4.43
N LYS A 143 8.75 -17.42 4.91
CA LYS A 143 9.93 -18.31 4.84
C LYS A 143 10.18 -18.76 3.41
N LYS A 144 9.11 -19.02 2.65
CA LYS A 144 9.21 -19.32 1.21
C LYS A 144 9.74 -18.12 0.43
N ALA A 145 9.22 -16.91 0.70
CA ALA A 145 9.72 -15.68 0.10
C ALA A 145 11.22 -15.46 0.37
N GLU A 146 11.66 -15.67 1.61
CA GLU A 146 13.07 -15.56 2.00
C GLU A 146 13.96 -16.57 1.26
N LYS A 147 13.52 -17.81 1.09
CA LYS A 147 14.26 -18.81 0.30
C LYS A 147 14.35 -18.44 -1.17
N MET A 148 13.33 -17.79 -1.74
CA MET A 148 13.36 -17.34 -3.14
C MET A 148 14.34 -16.17 -3.38
N LEU A 149 14.77 -15.47 -2.32
CA LEU A 149 15.81 -14.43 -2.36
C LEU A 149 17.23 -14.97 -2.20
N GLN A 150 17.41 -16.24 -1.83
CA GLN A 150 18.73 -16.88 -1.73
C GLN A 150 19.22 -17.33 -3.10
#